data_AF-A0A3N0XPR8-F1
#
_entry.id   AF-A0A3N0XPR8-F1
#
_cell.length_a   1.000
_cell.length_b   1.000
_cell.length_c   1.000
_cell.angle_alpha   90.00
_cell.angle_beta   90.00
_cell.angle_gamma   90.00
#
_symmetry.space_group_name_H-M   'P 1'
#
loop_
_entity.id
_entity.type
_entity.pdbx_description
1 polymer ?
#
loop_
_entity_poly.entity_id
_entity_poly.type
_entity_poly.pdbx_seq_one_letter_code
_entity_poly.pdbx_strand_id
1 'polypeptide(L)'
;MGLFILSEVSAPPVPPTPMPAAERLIGLFQVGHSLERYVEEFVELAYLTNWSDARLIALFLDGLDESTSRFDEPDDYFSLSDTINLILYLNGSKFVVEEVQDFKCSSRPVPPETRAAWPVRQPPSSSTCPSS
;
A
#
# COMPACT_ATOMS: atom_id res chain seq x y z
N MET A 1 -18.05 -48.54 -42.41
CA MET A 1 -17.87 -47.07 -42.36
C MET A 1 -17.97 -46.64 -40.91
N GLY A 2 -16.86 -46.31 -40.27
CA GLY A 2 -16.85 -45.80 -38.89
C GLY A 2 -16.49 -44.32 -38.90
N LEU A 3 -17.28 -43.48 -38.23
CA LEU A 3 -16.88 -42.10 -37.94
C LEU A 3 -16.04 -42.10 -36.67
N PHE A 4 -14.84 -41.54 -36.75
CA PHE A 4 -14.05 -41.16 -35.58
C PHE A 4 -14.36 -39.71 -35.25
N ILE A 5 -14.95 -39.46 -34.08
CA ILE A 5 -15.03 -38.10 -33.54
C ILE A 5 -13.67 -37.77 -32.94
N LEU A 6 -12.95 -36.85 -33.56
CA LEU A 6 -11.79 -36.19 -32.94
C LEU A 6 -12.33 -35.34 -31.78
N SER A 7 -12.15 -35.82 -30.55
CA SER A 7 -12.42 -35.02 -29.36
C SER A 7 -11.36 -33.92 -29.29
N GLU A 8 -11.75 -32.70 -29.64
CA GLU A 8 -10.88 -31.54 -29.50
C GLU A 8 -10.53 -31.35 -28.02
N VAL A 9 -9.25 -31.55 -27.69
CA VAL A 9 -8.75 -31.36 -26.33
C VAL A 9 -8.72 -29.87 -26.07
N SER A 10 -9.80 -29.37 -25.45
CA SER A 10 -9.84 -28.03 -24.88
C SER A 10 -8.60 -27.85 -23.98
N ALA A 11 -7.80 -26.84 -24.28
CA ALA A 11 -6.57 -26.57 -23.56
C ALA A 11 -6.88 -26.37 -22.05
N PRO A 12 -5.97 -26.78 -21.14
CA PRO A 12 -6.14 -26.45 -19.74
C PRO A 12 -6.29 -24.92 -19.59
N PRO A 13 -7.23 -24.44 -18.76
CA PRO A 13 -7.41 -23.01 -18.58
C PRO A 13 -6.08 -22.41 -18.11
N VAL A 14 -5.57 -21.44 -18.87
CA VAL A 14 -4.40 -20.65 -18.47
C VAL A 14 -4.70 -20.09 -17.09
N PRO A 15 -3.82 -20.29 -16.08
CA PRO A 15 -4.03 -19.72 -14.76
C PRO A 15 -4.28 -18.20 -14.93
N PRO A 16 -5.39 -17.65 -14.42
CA PRO A 16 -5.68 -16.24 -14.59
C PRO A 16 -4.51 -15.45 -14.00
N THR A 17 -3.83 -14.66 -14.83
CA THR A 17 -2.75 -13.78 -14.39
C THR A 17 -3.31 -12.92 -13.26
N PRO A 18 -2.70 -12.91 -12.05
CA PRO A 18 -3.18 -12.07 -10.96
C PRO A 18 -3.24 -10.61 -11.41
N MET A 19 -4.45 -10.06 -11.51
CA MET A 19 -4.63 -8.66 -11.89
C MET A 19 -3.96 -7.76 -10.84
N PRO A 20 -3.17 -6.76 -11.24
CA PRO A 20 -2.63 -5.76 -10.33
C PRO A 20 -3.72 -5.15 -9.45
N ALA A 21 -3.41 -4.88 -8.18
CA ALA A 21 -4.36 -4.27 -7.25
C ALA A 21 -4.94 -2.95 -7.80
N ALA A 22 -4.12 -2.15 -8.50
CA ALA A 22 -4.55 -0.93 -9.17
C ALA A 22 -5.59 -1.16 -10.29
N GLU A 23 -5.48 -2.25 -11.07
CA GLU A 23 -6.45 -2.58 -12.11
C GLU A 23 -7.77 -3.05 -11.50
N ARG A 24 -7.71 -3.87 -10.43
CA ARG A 24 -8.89 -4.26 -9.65
C ARG A 24 -9.59 -3.05 -9.03
N LEU A 25 -8.83 -2.10 -8.48
CA LEU A 25 -9.34 -0.91 -7.81
C LEU A 25 -10.06 0.04 -8.77
N ILE A 26 -9.57 0.20 -10.01
CA ILE A 26 -10.26 0.99 -11.06
C ILE A 26 -11.62 0.36 -11.44
N GLY A 27 -11.71 -0.97 -11.38
CA GLY A 27 -12.94 -1.70 -11.71
C GLY A 27 -13.85 -2.02 -10.52
N LEU A 28 -13.58 -1.48 -9.33
CA LEU A 28 -14.32 -1.84 -8.11
C LEU A 28 -15.53 -0.91 -7.91
N PHE A 29 -16.72 -1.51 -7.99
CA PHE A 29 -18.01 -0.86 -7.78
C PHE A 29 -18.81 -1.61 -6.70
N GLN A 30 -19.74 -0.93 -6.04
CA GLN A 30 -20.60 -1.51 -5.00
C GLN A 30 -21.61 -2.52 -5.56
N VAL A 31 -22.26 -2.22 -6.69
CA VAL A 31 -23.11 -3.13 -7.51
C VAL A 31 -24.11 -3.97 -6.67
N GLY A 32 -24.81 -3.34 -5.74
CA GLY A 32 -25.81 -4.00 -4.90
C GLY A 32 -25.24 -4.90 -3.80
N HIS A 33 -23.92 -4.93 -3.60
CA HIS A 33 -23.31 -5.44 -2.38
C HIS A 33 -23.52 -4.46 -1.21
N SER A 34 -23.39 -4.96 0.03
CA SER A 34 -23.46 -4.07 1.19
C SER A 34 -22.28 -3.10 1.19
N LEU A 35 -22.50 -1.90 1.74
CA LEU A 35 -21.49 -0.86 1.81
C LEU A 35 -20.23 -1.32 2.56
N GLU A 36 -20.40 -2.12 3.61
CA GLU A 36 -19.29 -2.71 4.37
C GLU A 36 -18.45 -3.65 3.50
N ARG A 37 -19.09 -4.47 2.66
CA ARG A 37 -18.38 -5.41 1.79
C ARG A 37 -17.59 -4.69 0.69
N TYR A 38 -18.16 -3.62 0.15
CA TYR A 38 -17.47 -2.75 -0.79
C TYR A 38 -16.27 -2.05 -0.14
N VAL A 39 -16.46 -1.47 1.06
CA VAL A 39 -15.38 -0.82 1.83
C VAL A 39 -14.25 -1.80 2.19
N GLU A 40 -14.59 -3.03 2.61
CA GLU A 40 -13.60 -4.06 2.95
C GLU A 40 -12.65 -4.35 1.77
N GLU A 41 -13.20 -4.63 0.58
CA GLU A 41 -12.38 -4.89 -0.62
C GLU A 41 -11.68 -3.63 -1.14
N PHE A 42 -12.33 -2.45 -1.04
CA PHE A 42 -11.74 -1.18 -1.43
C PHE A 42 -10.49 -0.87 -0.59
N VAL A 43 -10.57 -1.00 0.74
CA VAL A 43 -9.45 -0.70 1.65
C VAL A 43 -8.31 -1.70 1.49
N GLU A 44 -8.61 -3.00 1.30
CA GLU A 44 -7.59 -4.02 1.00
C GLU A 44 -6.82 -3.68 -0.28
N LEU A 45 -7.53 -3.30 -1.35
CA LEU A 45 -6.91 -2.91 -2.62
C LEU A 45 -6.17 -1.57 -2.53
N ALA A 46 -6.74 -0.57 -1.85
CA ALA A 46 -6.13 0.74 -1.65
C ALA A 46 -4.79 0.62 -0.91
N TYR A 47 -4.71 -0.19 0.15
CA TYR A 47 -3.49 -0.47 0.91
C TYR A 47 -2.38 -1.12 0.05
N LEU A 48 -2.75 -1.89 -0.98
CA LEU A 48 -1.81 -2.47 -1.94
C LEU A 48 -1.36 -1.50 -3.05
N THR A 49 -1.87 -0.25 -3.05
CA THR A 49 -1.46 0.81 -3.98
C THR A 49 -0.67 1.91 -3.26
N ASN A 50 0.14 2.65 -4.01
CA ASN A 50 0.81 3.86 -3.53
C ASN A 50 0.12 5.12 -4.13
N TRP A 51 -1.22 5.15 -4.08
CA TRP A 51 -2.03 6.26 -4.57
C TRP A 51 -2.34 7.25 -3.44
N SER A 52 -2.47 8.53 -3.79
CA SER A 52 -2.84 9.59 -2.86
C SER A 52 -4.32 9.52 -2.49
N ASP A 53 -4.66 9.85 -1.24
CA ASP A 53 -6.03 9.94 -0.71
C ASP A 53 -7.00 10.60 -1.68
N ALA A 54 -6.70 11.78 -2.25
CA ALA A 54 -7.58 12.45 -3.21
C ALA A 54 -7.98 11.60 -4.44
N ARG A 55 -7.10 10.69 -4.91
CA ARG A 55 -7.42 9.74 -5.99
C ARG A 55 -8.26 8.57 -5.50
N LEU A 56 -7.97 8.09 -4.29
CA LEU A 56 -8.68 6.98 -3.67
C LEU A 56 -10.09 7.42 -3.28
N ILE A 57 -10.26 8.61 -2.71
CA ILE A 57 -11.54 9.26 -2.42
C ILE A 57 -12.38 9.41 -3.70
N ALA A 58 -11.80 9.93 -4.78
CA ALA A 58 -12.53 10.09 -6.05
C ALA A 58 -13.04 8.75 -6.59
N LEU A 59 -12.21 7.69 -6.58
CA LEU A 59 -12.60 6.34 -7.02
C LEU A 59 -13.61 5.68 -6.09
N PHE A 60 -13.44 5.84 -4.77
CA PHE A 60 -14.37 5.34 -3.76
C PHE A 60 -15.76 5.94 -3.99
N LEU A 61 -15.86 7.26 -4.14
CA LEU A 61 -17.12 7.96 -4.34
C LEU A 61 -17.75 7.63 -5.70
N ASP A 62 -16.97 7.49 -6.78
CA ASP A 62 -17.48 7.07 -8.10
C ASP A 62 -18.07 5.65 -8.05
N GLY A 63 -17.41 4.75 -7.30
CA GLY A 63 -17.77 3.33 -7.19
C GLY A 63 -19.00 2.99 -6.31
N LEU A 64 -19.52 3.94 -5.52
CA LEU A 64 -20.73 3.72 -4.69
C LEU A 64 -21.99 3.55 -5.55
N ASP A 65 -22.98 2.80 -5.06
CA ASP A 65 -24.29 2.76 -5.72
C ASP A 65 -25.04 4.10 -5.60
N GLU A 66 -25.92 4.41 -6.56
CA GLU A 66 -26.76 5.63 -6.56
C GLU A 66 -27.72 5.68 -5.35
N SER A 67 -28.05 4.52 -4.77
CA SER A 67 -28.85 4.38 -3.55
C SER A 67 -28.07 4.65 -2.26
N THR A 68 -26.74 4.67 -2.30
CA THR A 68 -25.90 4.99 -1.15
C THR A 68 -25.87 6.50 -0.95
N SER A 69 -26.21 6.98 0.24
CA SER A 69 -26.21 8.41 0.55
C SER A 69 -24.79 8.96 0.49
N ARG A 70 -24.53 9.79 -0.52
CA ARG A 70 -23.30 10.57 -0.69
C ARG A 70 -23.48 11.96 -0.06
N PHE A 71 -22.39 12.69 0.10
CA PHE A 71 -22.37 14.11 0.46
C PHE A 71 -21.86 14.93 -0.73
N ASP A 72 -22.25 16.20 -0.84
CA ASP A 72 -22.15 16.94 -2.11
C ASP A 72 -20.71 17.19 -2.59
N GLU A 73 -19.76 17.49 -1.68
CA GLU A 73 -18.32 17.54 -1.97
C GLU A 73 -17.50 17.48 -0.67
N PRO A 74 -16.33 16.81 -0.61
CA PRO A 74 -15.42 16.94 0.52
C PRO A 74 -14.67 18.27 0.46
N ASP A 75 -14.60 18.98 1.59
CA ASP A 75 -13.53 19.96 1.79
C ASP A 75 -12.16 19.27 1.58
N ASP A 76 -11.18 19.98 1.00
CA ASP A 76 -9.83 19.49 0.63
C ASP A 76 -8.96 18.92 1.80
N TYR A 77 -9.56 18.68 2.97
CA TYR A 77 -8.90 18.37 4.24
C TYR A 77 -9.23 16.99 4.83
N PHE A 78 -10.13 16.20 4.23
CA PHE A 78 -10.45 14.85 4.72
C PHE A 78 -9.42 13.82 4.27
N SER A 79 -9.00 12.93 5.17
CA SER A 79 -8.27 11.72 4.77
C SER A 79 -9.20 10.71 4.11
N LEU A 80 -8.62 9.67 3.49
CA LEU A 80 -9.38 8.56 2.95
C LEU A 80 -10.20 7.85 4.04
N SER A 81 -9.62 7.66 5.25
CA SER A 81 -10.31 6.96 6.33
C SER A 81 -11.47 7.78 6.89
N ASP A 82 -11.30 9.09 7.08
CA ASP A 82 -12.38 10.01 7.48
C ASP A 82 -13.52 10.01 6.47
N THR A 83 -13.19 10.06 5.17
CA THR A 83 -14.18 10.04 4.08
C THR A 83 -15.00 8.75 4.07
N ILE A 84 -14.33 7.59 4.21
CA ILE A 84 -14.99 6.28 4.27
C ILE A 84 -15.88 6.18 5.53
N ASN A 85 -15.38 6.59 6.68
CA ASN A 85 -16.13 6.57 7.94
C ASN A 85 -17.35 7.50 7.91
N LEU A 86 -17.25 8.66 7.25
CA LEU A 86 -18.38 9.56 7.03
C LEU A 86 -19.47 8.90 6.18
N ILE A 87 -19.12 8.27 5.06
CA ILE A 87 -20.07 7.54 4.20
C ILE A 87 -20.71 6.38 4.95
N LEU A 88 -19.93 5.61 5.73
CA LEU A 88 -20.45 4.53 6.58
C LEU A 88 -21.46 5.05 7.62
N TYR A 89 -21.14 6.15 8.30
CA TYR A 89 -22.00 6.80 9.27
C TYR A 89 -23.32 7.31 8.66
N LEU A 90 -23.25 8.01 7.52
CA LEU A 90 -24.42 8.54 6.81
C LEU A 90 -25.38 7.44 6.37
N ASN A 91 -24.87 6.24 6.06
CA ASN A 91 -25.66 5.08 5.66
C ASN A 91 -26.01 4.15 6.84
N GLY A 92 -25.77 4.59 8.08
CA GLY A 92 -26.17 3.87 9.30
C GLY A 92 -25.36 2.61 9.61
N SER A 93 -24.20 2.45 8.97
CA SER A 93 -23.30 1.32 9.23
C SER A 93 -22.59 1.47 10.59
N LYS A 94 -22.17 0.33 11.14
CA LYS A 94 -21.34 0.24 12.35
C LYS A 94 -19.90 -0.15 12.04
N PHE A 95 -19.57 -0.34 10.76
CA PHE A 95 -18.20 -0.60 10.32
C PHE A 95 -17.37 0.68 10.50
N VAL A 96 -16.09 0.52 10.83
CA VAL A 96 -15.14 1.63 11.04
C VAL A 96 -13.81 1.22 10.42
N VAL A 97 -13.21 2.14 9.67
CA VAL A 97 -11.87 2.01 9.09
C VAL A 97 -10.91 2.84 9.91
N GLU A 98 -9.78 2.25 10.32
CA GLU A 98 -8.72 2.93 11.09
C GLU A 98 -7.44 2.98 10.26
N GLU A 99 -6.71 4.09 10.32
CA GLU A 99 -5.42 4.22 9.66
C GLU A 99 -4.35 3.42 10.39
N VAL A 100 -3.78 2.43 9.69
CA VAL A 100 -2.57 1.76 10.16
C VAL A 100 -1.42 2.75 10.11
N GLN A 101 -1.02 3.29 11.27
CA GLN A 101 0.21 4.05 11.37
C GLN A 101 1.38 3.15 10.97
N ASP A 102 1.92 3.41 9.78
CA ASP A 102 3.12 2.74 9.28
C ASP A 102 4.30 3.20 10.13
N PHE A 103 4.52 2.48 11.25
CA PHE A 103 5.68 2.61 12.12
C PHE A 103 6.93 2.19 11.33
N LYS A 104 7.39 3.08 10.45
CA LYS A 104 8.76 3.07 9.93
C LYS A 104 9.68 3.09 11.13
N CYS A 105 10.15 1.91 11.50
CA CYS A 105 11.19 1.74 12.49
C CYS A 105 12.30 2.70 12.14
N SER A 106 12.44 3.76 12.94
CA SER A 106 13.58 4.67 12.91
C SER A 106 14.77 3.94 13.53
N SER A 107 15.17 2.85 12.88
CA SER A 107 16.47 2.22 13.04
C SER A 107 17.50 3.18 12.45
N ARG A 108 17.73 4.27 13.20
CA ARG A 108 18.87 5.16 13.04
C ARG A 108 20.08 4.27 12.77
N PRO A 109 20.72 4.34 11.59
CA PRO A 109 21.86 3.49 11.32
C PRO A 109 22.90 3.78 12.38
N VAL A 110 23.16 2.78 13.24
CA VAL A 110 24.24 2.83 14.21
C VAL A 110 25.50 3.07 13.39
N PRO A 111 26.23 4.18 13.61
CA PRO A 111 27.47 4.40 12.88
C PRO A 111 28.37 3.19 13.12
N PRO A 112 28.89 2.52 12.08
CA PRO A 112 29.81 1.42 12.31
C PRO A 112 30.97 1.96 13.14
N GLU A 113 31.27 1.31 14.27
CA GLU A 113 32.43 1.68 15.08
C GLU A 113 33.66 1.59 14.21
N THR A 114 34.13 2.76 13.75
CA THR A 114 35.35 2.87 12.96
C THR A 114 36.47 2.33 13.81
N ARG A 115 36.89 1.10 13.47
CA ARG A 115 38.07 0.46 14.05
C ARG A 115 39.28 1.30 13.70
N ALA A 116 39.55 2.30 14.55
CA ALA A 116 40.76 3.09 14.54
C ALA A 116 41.91 2.19 15.00
N ALA A 117 42.33 1.30 14.09
CA ALA A 117 43.55 0.54 14.21
C ALA A 117 44.73 1.51 14.04
N TRP A 118 45.04 2.25 15.10
CA TRP A 118 46.26 3.04 15.19
C TRP A 118 47.46 2.11 15.09
N PRO A 119 48.31 2.21 14.05
CA PRO A 119 49.56 1.47 14.04
C PRO A 119 50.49 2.11 15.07
N VAL A 120 50.64 1.45 16.22
CA VAL A 120 51.62 1.82 17.25
C VAL A 120 53.02 1.69 16.66
N ARG A 121 53.56 2.80 16.14
CA ARG A 121 54.99 2.91 15.84
C ARG A 121 55.71 3.39 17.09
N GLN A 122 56.40 2.47 17.76
CA GLN A 122 57.25 2.76 18.91
C GLN A 122 58.41 3.70 18.53
N PRO A 123 58.91 4.52 19.46
CA PRO A 123 60.17 5.27 19.30
C PRO A 123 61.37 4.31 19.46
N PRO A 124 62.60 4.69 19.04
CA PRO A 124 63.47 5.30 20.06
C PRO A 124 64.54 6.31 19.58
N SER A 125 65.05 7.03 20.57
CA SER A 125 66.44 7.50 20.74
C SER A 125 66.95 8.79 20.06
N SER A 126 67.59 9.57 20.93
CA SER A 126 68.32 10.83 20.73
C SER A 126 69.46 10.80 19.71
N SER A 127 69.76 11.98 19.17
CA SER A 127 71.11 12.36 18.74
C SER A 127 71.40 13.78 19.21
N THR A 128 72.50 13.96 19.96
CA THR A 128 73.02 15.24 20.48
C THR A 128 73.70 16.06 19.37
N CYS A 129 74.10 17.30 19.69
CA CYS A 129 75.18 18.15 19.11
C CYS A 129 74.72 19.51 18.50
N PRO A 130 75.58 20.57 18.45
CA PRO A 130 75.32 21.84 19.16
C PRO A 130 75.35 23.07 18.18
N SER A 131 75.58 24.36 18.51
CA SER A 131 76.24 25.03 19.65
C SER A 131 75.87 26.52 19.79
N SER A 132 76.30 27.14 20.89
CA SER A 132 76.91 28.49 20.91
C SER A 132 78.12 28.46 21.84
#